data_AF-A0A8I6R8K4-F1
#
_entry.id   AF-A0A8I6R8K4-F1
#
_cell.length_a   1.000
_cell.length_b   1.000
_cell.length_c   1.000
_cell.angle_alpha   90.00
_cell.angle_beta   90.00
_cell.angle_gamma   90.00
#
_symmetry.space_group_name_H-M   'P 1'
#
loop_
_entity.id
_entity.type
_entity.pdbx_description
1 polymer ?
#
loop_
_entity_poly.entity_id
_entity_poly.type
_entity_poly.pdbx_seq_one_letter_code
_entity_poly.pdbx_strand_id
1 'polypeptide(L)'
;MISRILISSILLFLACEAKSEKRHPLEVRYEEWLRGKIELMNAQVQSAHNELKNDLISLISKSSEEIDEITDSHQSLLKSSGVGANCLEEGLKQLAEVKNSSKHSFFTCANLTTAMEDVGVIGWQVVNFVSKTLIYLDNILNGLSDCTWNYYLPPVKCYVSYVYTAISDMSRFMYDVKTLLNSISIRASDIKNQISYCKNGPKNQIVVMAKNVINNAHLCKRLSK
;
A
#
# COMPACT_ATOMS: atom_id res chain seq x y z
N MET A 1 19.97 -3.24 23.79
CA MET A 1 20.81 -2.56 24.81
C MET A 1 20.15 -1.30 25.37
N ILE A 2 19.46 -0.47 24.57
CA ILE A 2 18.82 0.79 24.99
C ILE A 2 17.72 0.61 26.07
N SER A 3 16.94 -0.47 26.00
CA SER A 3 15.84 -0.74 26.96
C SER A 3 16.31 -0.93 28.40
N ARG A 4 17.47 -1.56 28.64
CA ARG A 4 17.95 -1.83 30.02
C ARG A 4 18.43 -0.56 30.73
N ILE A 5 19.10 0.35 30.02
CA ILE A 5 19.60 1.61 30.58
C ILE A 5 18.42 2.53 30.92
N LEU A 6 17.41 2.60 30.05
CA LEU A 6 16.18 3.35 30.31
C LEU A 6 15.42 2.79 31.53
N ILE A 7 15.22 1.48 31.62
CA ILE A 7 14.54 0.84 32.75
C ILE A 7 15.28 1.13 34.06
N SER A 8 16.60 0.93 34.12
CA SER A 8 17.38 1.19 35.34
C SER A 8 17.34 2.67 35.75
N SER A 9 17.32 3.60 34.79
CA SER A 9 17.23 5.03 35.07
C SER A 9 15.85 5.42 35.60
N ILE A 10 14.78 4.89 34.99
CA ILE A 10 13.39 5.10 35.43
C ILE A 10 13.21 4.56 36.85
N LEU A 11 13.76 3.39 37.16
CA LEU A 11 13.67 2.75 38.48
C LEU A 11 14.39 3.52 39.60
N LEU A 12 15.58 4.07 39.30
CA LEU A 12 16.37 4.83 40.28
C LEU A 12 15.74 6.19 40.62
N PHE A 13 15.08 6.83 39.66
CA PHE A 13 14.46 8.15 39.87
C PHE A 13 13.08 8.07 40.53
N LEU A 14 12.25 7.07 40.18
CA LEU A 14 10.92 6.89 40.81
C LEU A 14 10.97 6.59 42.31
N ALA A 15 12.10 6.06 42.80
CA ALA A 15 12.30 5.83 44.24
C ALA A 15 12.52 7.11 45.06
N CYS A 16 12.75 8.27 44.42
CA CYS A 16 13.27 9.46 45.09
C CYS A 16 12.22 10.56 45.40
N GLU A 17 11.06 10.62 44.73
CA GLU A 17 10.22 11.84 44.72
C GLU A 17 8.69 11.63 44.83
N ALA A 18 8.23 10.67 45.63
CA ALA A 18 6.79 10.37 45.83
C ALA A 18 5.96 11.45 46.57
N LYS A 19 6.25 12.75 46.43
CA LYS A 19 5.61 13.84 47.22
C LYS A 19 5.12 15.08 46.45
N SER A 20 5.14 15.08 45.12
CA SER A 20 4.73 16.24 44.29
C SER A 20 3.44 15.99 43.51
N GLU A 21 2.48 16.92 43.60
CA GLU A 21 1.16 16.92 42.94
C GLU A 21 1.22 17.28 41.43
N LYS A 22 2.41 17.59 40.90
CA LYS A 22 2.64 17.84 39.47
C LYS A 22 3.03 16.54 38.75
N ARG A 23 2.51 16.32 37.54
CA ARG A 23 2.95 15.22 36.64
C ARG A 23 4.47 15.18 36.60
N HIS A 24 5.03 14.00 36.80
CA HIS A 24 6.46 13.85 36.96
C HIS A 24 7.15 14.13 35.60
N PRO A 25 8.24 14.91 35.53
CA PRO A 25 8.92 15.22 34.26
C PRO A 25 9.30 13.97 33.44
N LEU A 26 9.55 12.86 34.13
CA LEU A 26 9.86 11.57 33.53
C LEU A 26 8.64 10.89 32.88
N GLU A 27 7.43 11.07 33.42
CA GLU A 27 6.18 10.59 32.81
C GLU A 27 5.93 11.32 31.49
N VAL A 28 6.08 12.65 31.49
CA VAL A 28 5.95 13.48 30.29
C VAL A 28 6.95 13.04 29.23
N ARG A 29 8.22 12.86 29.61
CA ARG A 29 9.28 12.42 28.68
C ARG A 29 9.03 11.00 28.14
N TYR A 30 8.46 10.11 28.96
CA TYR A 30 8.09 8.77 28.53
C TYR A 30 6.90 8.77 27.57
N GLU A 31 5.86 9.55 27.87
CA GLU A 31 4.71 9.77 26.98
C GLU A 31 5.15 10.33 25.63
N GLU A 32 5.99 11.37 25.63
CA GLU A 32 6.54 11.96 24.41
C GLU A 32 7.36 10.94 23.59
N TRP A 33 8.21 10.15 24.26
CA TRP A 33 8.96 9.10 23.60
C TRP A 33 8.05 8.04 22.96
N LEU A 34 7.03 7.59 23.70
CA LEU A 34 6.08 6.58 23.25
C LEU A 34 5.27 7.10 22.06
N ARG A 35 4.75 8.33 22.16
CA ARG A 35 4.03 9.03 21.10
C ARG A 35 4.89 9.15 19.84
N GLY A 36 6.13 9.61 19.98
CA GLY A 36 7.05 9.74 18.84
C GLY A 36 7.36 8.40 18.16
N LYS A 37 7.44 7.29 18.92
CA LYS A 37 7.60 5.95 18.35
C LYS A 37 6.37 5.49 17.57
N ILE A 38 5.19 5.73 18.12
CA ILE A 38 3.91 5.40 17.49
C ILE A 38 3.72 6.21 16.20
N GLU A 39 3.96 7.51 16.25
CA GLU A 39 3.85 8.40 15.08
C GLU A 39 4.80 7.97 13.96
N LEU A 40 6.05 7.63 14.30
CA LEU A 40 7.01 7.10 13.32
C LEU A 40 6.52 5.80 12.67
N MET A 41 5.99 4.87 13.44
CA MET A 41 5.48 3.60 12.90
C MET A 41 4.25 3.80 12.02
N ASN A 42 3.32 4.66 12.45
CA ASN A 42 2.16 5.05 11.65
C ASN A 42 2.60 5.68 10.32
N ALA A 43 3.57 6.60 10.35
CA ALA A 43 4.12 7.21 9.15
C ALA A 43 4.76 6.19 8.21
N GLN A 44 5.53 5.23 8.74
CA GLN A 44 6.13 4.15 7.93
C GLN A 44 5.09 3.27 7.25
N VAL A 45 4.08 2.83 8.01
CA VAL A 45 2.99 1.98 7.49
C VAL A 45 2.16 2.73 6.45
N GLN A 46 1.85 4.01 6.70
CA GLN A 46 1.13 4.86 5.74
C GLN A 46 1.96 5.13 4.48
N SER A 47 3.27 5.39 4.60
CA SER A 47 4.17 5.57 3.46
C SER A 47 4.18 4.32 2.59
N ALA A 48 4.40 3.14 3.19
CA ALA A 48 4.42 1.88 2.46
C ALA A 48 3.09 1.60 1.73
N HIS A 49 1.96 1.89 2.37
CA HIS A 49 0.63 1.78 1.73
C HIS A 49 0.46 2.75 0.56
N ASN A 50 0.86 4.01 0.74
CA ASN A 50 0.75 5.03 -0.30
C ASN A 50 1.68 4.76 -1.49
N GLU A 51 2.91 4.31 -1.23
CA GLU A 51 3.85 3.84 -2.25
C GLU A 51 3.25 2.70 -3.06
N LEU A 52 2.70 1.67 -2.39
CA LEU A 52 2.02 0.57 -3.06
C LEU A 52 0.85 1.05 -3.94
N LYS A 53 -0.01 1.92 -3.39
CA LYS A 53 -1.14 2.48 -4.13
C LYS A 53 -0.69 3.27 -5.36
N ASN A 54 0.34 4.10 -5.22
CA ASN A 54 0.87 4.92 -6.31
C ASN A 54 1.53 4.06 -7.38
N ASP A 55 2.32 3.05 -6.97
CA ASP A 55 2.91 2.07 -7.88
C ASP A 55 1.84 1.32 -8.68
N LEU A 56 0.76 0.91 -8.02
CA LEU A 56 -0.37 0.24 -8.67
C LEU A 56 -1.05 1.14 -9.72
N ILE A 57 -1.39 2.37 -9.34
CA ILE A 57 -1.98 3.35 -10.26
C ILE A 57 -1.05 3.61 -11.45
N SER A 58 0.24 3.81 -11.19
CA SER A 58 1.24 4.06 -12.23
C SER A 58 1.36 2.88 -13.19
N LEU A 59 1.42 1.65 -12.69
CA LEU A 59 1.53 0.44 -13.53
C LEU A 59 0.28 0.22 -14.38
N ILE A 60 -0.90 0.52 -13.85
CA ILE A 60 -2.16 0.44 -14.59
C ILE A 60 -2.23 1.50 -15.67
N SER A 61 -1.90 2.75 -15.34
CA SER A 61 -1.86 3.85 -16.31
C SER A 61 -0.91 3.52 -17.45
N LYS A 62 0.33 3.15 -17.11
CA LYS A 62 1.36 2.77 -18.10
C LYS A 62 0.92 1.59 -18.97
N SER A 63 0.24 0.60 -18.39
CA SER A 63 -0.26 -0.55 -19.18
C SER A 63 -1.38 -0.14 -20.14
N SER A 64 -2.27 0.77 -19.72
CA SER A 64 -3.29 1.34 -20.61
C SER A 64 -2.66 2.20 -21.71
N GLU A 65 -1.68 3.03 -21.38
CA GLU A 65 -0.94 3.87 -22.32
C GLU A 65 -0.22 3.02 -23.38
N GLU A 66 0.43 1.92 -22.99
CA GLU A 66 1.07 1.00 -23.95
C GLU A 66 0.05 0.39 -24.93
N ILE A 67 -1.18 0.08 -24.47
CA ILE A 67 -2.26 -0.38 -25.36
C ILE A 67 -2.63 0.72 -26.36
N ASP A 68 -2.77 1.95 -25.87
CA ASP A 68 -3.07 3.12 -26.70
C ASP A 68 -1.99 3.33 -27.76
N GLU A 69 -0.71 3.40 -27.36
CA GLU A 69 0.44 3.59 -28.24
C GLU A 69 0.52 2.55 -29.37
N ILE A 70 0.32 1.26 -29.03
CA ILE A 70 0.35 0.19 -30.04
C ILE A 70 -0.78 0.40 -31.05
N THR A 71 -2.00 0.68 -30.58
CA THR A 71 -3.14 0.85 -31.47
C THR A 71 -3.02 2.10 -32.34
N ASP A 72 -2.56 3.22 -31.77
CA ASP A 72 -2.40 4.50 -32.46
C ASP A 72 -1.26 4.43 -33.52
N SER A 73 -0.21 3.68 -33.22
CA SER A 73 0.85 3.34 -34.19
C SER A 73 0.28 2.59 -35.39
N HIS A 74 -0.55 1.57 -35.17
CA HIS A 74 -1.17 0.81 -36.27
C HIS A 74 -2.23 1.60 -37.03
N GLN A 75 -2.96 2.50 -36.37
CA GLN A 75 -3.86 3.43 -37.05
C GLN A 75 -3.10 4.37 -37.99
N SER A 76 -1.94 4.87 -37.55
CA SER A 76 -1.07 5.72 -38.37
C SER A 76 -0.53 4.95 -39.59
N LEU A 77 -0.09 3.70 -39.39
CA LEU A 77 0.31 2.82 -40.49
C LEU A 77 -0.84 2.60 -41.47
N LEU A 78 -2.05 2.29 -40.99
CA LEU A 78 -3.22 2.08 -41.83
C LEU A 78 -3.56 3.34 -42.66
N LYS A 79 -3.55 4.53 -42.05
CA LYS A 79 -3.79 5.80 -42.75
C LYS A 79 -2.76 6.06 -43.85
N SER A 80 -1.49 5.69 -43.63
CA SER A 80 -0.41 5.85 -44.61
C SER A 80 -0.39 4.79 -45.71
N SER A 81 -1.15 3.70 -45.57
CA SER A 81 -1.09 2.53 -46.46
C SER A 81 -1.76 2.72 -47.84
N GLY A 82 -2.36 3.88 -48.07
CA GLY A 82 -3.04 4.22 -49.33
C GLY A 82 -4.23 3.32 -49.64
N VAL A 83 -4.91 2.79 -48.63
CA VAL A 83 -6.18 2.06 -48.78
C VAL A 83 -7.32 3.03 -49.16
N GLY A 84 -8.32 2.54 -49.91
CA GLY A 84 -9.47 3.36 -50.30
C GLY A 84 -10.31 3.78 -49.08
N ALA A 85 -11.07 4.87 -49.18
CA ALA A 85 -11.81 5.48 -48.06
C ALA A 85 -12.68 4.47 -47.29
N ASN A 86 -13.48 3.66 -47.99
CA ASN A 86 -14.35 2.66 -47.35
C ASN A 86 -13.54 1.61 -46.57
N CYS A 87 -12.44 1.11 -47.14
CA CYS A 87 -11.58 0.13 -46.47
C CYS A 87 -10.78 0.75 -45.30
N LEU A 88 -10.44 2.04 -45.40
CA LEU A 88 -9.79 2.79 -44.33
C LEU A 88 -10.73 2.96 -43.14
N GLU A 89 -11.96 3.39 -43.38
CA GLU A 89 -12.98 3.60 -42.34
C GLU A 89 -13.26 2.30 -41.57
N GLU A 90 -13.49 1.20 -42.29
CA GLU A 90 -13.72 -0.12 -41.68
C GLU A 90 -12.50 -0.60 -40.89
N GLY A 91 -11.28 -0.42 -41.42
CA GLY A 91 -10.06 -0.78 -40.69
C GLY A 91 -9.84 0.07 -39.43
N LEU A 92 -10.16 1.36 -39.46
CA LEU A 92 -10.08 2.22 -38.27
C LEU A 92 -11.11 1.81 -37.21
N LYS A 93 -12.32 1.43 -37.63
CA LYS A 93 -13.35 0.89 -36.74
C LYS A 93 -12.89 -0.40 -36.06
N GLN A 94 -12.36 -1.36 -36.83
CA GLN A 94 -11.84 -2.62 -36.28
C GLN A 94 -10.65 -2.37 -35.32
N LEU A 95 -9.75 -1.42 -35.62
CA LEU A 95 -8.68 -1.04 -34.69
C LEU A 95 -9.21 -0.45 -33.38
N ALA A 96 -10.30 0.34 -33.43
CA ALA A 96 -10.95 0.87 -32.23
C ALA A 96 -11.61 -0.25 -31.40
N GLU A 97 -12.22 -1.25 -32.04
CA GLU A 97 -12.76 -2.43 -31.37
C GLU A 97 -11.66 -3.26 -30.70
N VAL A 98 -10.53 -3.49 -31.38
CA VAL A 98 -9.35 -4.16 -30.81
C VAL A 98 -8.82 -3.40 -29.59
N LYS A 99 -8.71 -2.07 -29.68
CA LYS A 99 -8.30 -1.19 -28.58
C LYS A 99 -9.18 -1.38 -27.35
N ASN A 100 -10.49 -1.26 -27.53
CA ASN A 100 -11.47 -1.37 -26.44
C ASN A 100 -11.51 -2.78 -25.84
N SER A 101 -11.51 -3.82 -26.68
CA SER A 101 -11.49 -5.22 -26.25
C SER A 101 -10.23 -5.55 -25.45
N SER A 102 -9.09 -5.00 -25.84
CA SER A 102 -7.82 -5.26 -25.17
C SER A 102 -7.71 -4.53 -23.84
N LYS A 103 -8.18 -3.27 -23.76
CA LYS A 103 -8.34 -2.57 -22.48
C LYS A 103 -9.28 -3.35 -21.55
N HIS A 104 -10.42 -3.79 -22.07
CA HIS A 104 -11.36 -4.60 -21.30
C HIS A 104 -10.69 -5.87 -20.76
N SER A 105 -10.00 -6.64 -21.61
CA SER A 105 -9.30 -7.87 -21.23
C SER A 105 -8.19 -7.62 -20.20
N PHE A 106 -7.51 -6.48 -20.28
CA PHE A 106 -6.55 -6.07 -19.25
C PHE A 106 -7.24 -5.79 -17.90
N PHE A 107 -8.33 -5.02 -17.91
CA PHE A 107 -9.06 -4.64 -16.68
C PHE A 107 -9.87 -5.78 -16.06
N THR A 108 -10.27 -6.79 -16.84
CA THR A 108 -11.00 -7.97 -16.35
C THR A 108 -10.10 -9.18 -16.11
N CYS A 109 -8.78 -9.02 -16.27
CA CYS A 109 -7.83 -10.06 -15.90
C CYS A 109 -7.99 -10.42 -14.43
N ALA A 110 -8.27 -11.68 -14.12
CA ALA A 110 -8.56 -12.15 -12.76
C ALA A 110 -7.46 -11.74 -11.76
N ASN A 111 -6.20 -11.83 -12.17
CA ASN A 111 -5.07 -11.42 -11.34
C ASN A 111 -5.07 -9.91 -11.04
N LEU A 112 -5.56 -9.04 -11.95
CA LEU A 112 -5.66 -7.62 -11.65
C LEU A 112 -6.75 -7.33 -10.60
N THR A 113 -7.86 -8.06 -10.64
CA THR A 113 -8.91 -7.97 -9.61
C THR A 113 -8.37 -8.41 -8.25
N THR A 114 -7.67 -9.55 -8.18
CA THR A 114 -7.02 -10.02 -6.95
C THR A 114 -6.00 -9.00 -6.42
N ALA A 115 -5.20 -8.39 -7.30
CA ALA A 115 -4.28 -7.32 -6.91
C ALA A 115 -4.99 -6.12 -6.24
N MET A 116 -6.16 -5.73 -6.75
CA MET A 116 -6.98 -4.65 -6.16
C MET A 116 -7.55 -5.03 -4.79
N GLU A 117 -8.06 -6.26 -4.67
CA GLU A 117 -8.54 -6.81 -3.41
C GLU A 117 -7.42 -6.83 -2.36
N ASP A 118 -6.22 -7.25 -2.74
CA ASP A 118 -5.05 -7.28 -1.86
C ASP A 118 -4.64 -5.89 -1.36
N VAL A 119 -4.71 -4.85 -2.21
CA VAL A 119 -4.51 -3.47 -1.76
C VAL A 119 -5.62 -3.04 -0.79
N GLY A 120 -6.86 -3.43 -1.04
CA GLY A 120 -7.98 -3.19 -0.13
C GLY A 120 -7.76 -3.81 1.25
N VAL A 121 -7.31 -5.08 1.29
CA VAL A 121 -6.98 -5.80 2.52
C VAL A 121 -5.83 -5.11 3.26
N ILE A 122 -4.78 -4.69 2.56
CA ILE A 122 -3.68 -3.93 3.16
C ILE A 122 -4.18 -2.62 3.75
N GLY A 123 -4.98 -1.86 3.00
CA GLY A 123 -5.55 -0.60 3.47
C GLY A 123 -6.38 -0.78 4.75
N TRP A 124 -7.20 -1.83 4.80
CA TRP A 124 -7.95 -2.17 6.01
C TRP A 124 -7.04 -2.54 7.19
N GLN A 125 -5.99 -3.35 6.95
CA GLN A 125 -5.02 -3.71 7.98
C GLN A 125 -4.29 -2.48 8.54
N VAL A 126 -3.92 -1.53 7.68
CA VAL A 126 -3.30 -0.25 8.05
C VAL A 126 -4.23 0.57 8.95
N VAL A 127 -5.50 0.73 8.57
CA VAL A 127 -6.48 1.49 9.37
C VAL A 127 -6.72 0.82 10.73
N ASN A 128 -6.91 -0.50 10.75
CA ASN A 128 -7.08 -1.26 11.99
C ASN A 128 -5.84 -1.14 12.90
N PHE A 129 -4.65 -1.18 12.30
CA PHE A 129 -3.39 -1.00 13.01
C PHE A 129 -3.29 0.39 13.65
N VAL A 130 -3.56 1.47 12.90
CA VAL A 130 -3.54 2.84 13.44
C VAL A 130 -4.56 2.99 14.58
N SER A 131 -5.77 2.44 14.43
CA SER A 131 -6.80 2.49 15.46
C SER A 131 -6.37 1.76 16.75
N LYS A 132 -5.86 0.53 16.63
CA LYS A 132 -5.32 -0.21 17.78
C LYS A 132 -4.20 0.55 18.47
N THR A 133 -3.35 1.22 17.71
CA THR A 133 -2.23 2.00 18.24
C THR A 133 -2.70 3.16 19.12
N LEU A 134 -3.75 3.86 18.70
CA LEU A 134 -4.36 4.94 19.50
C LEU A 134 -4.96 4.41 20.80
N ILE A 135 -5.63 3.26 20.74
CA ILE A 135 -6.18 2.58 21.94
C ILE A 135 -5.05 2.14 22.88
N TYR A 136 -3.96 1.58 22.34
CA TYR A 136 -2.79 1.21 23.14
C TYR A 136 -2.16 2.42 23.82
N LEU A 137 -2.03 3.54 23.10
CA LEU A 137 -1.51 4.78 23.68
C LEU A 137 -2.40 5.26 24.82
N ASP A 138 -3.71 5.33 24.61
CA ASP A 138 -4.67 5.77 25.62
C ASP A 138 -4.64 4.87 26.86
N ASN A 139 -4.67 3.54 26.68
CA ASN A 139 -4.54 2.59 27.77
C ASN A 139 -3.23 2.80 28.55
N ILE A 140 -2.09 2.94 27.85
CA ILE A 140 -0.79 3.16 28.49
C ILE A 140 -0.80 4.44 29.32
N LEU A 141 -1.34 5.54 28.80
CA LEU A 141 -1.40 6.82 29.50
C LEU A 141 -2.35 6.79 30.70
N ASN A 142 -3.52 6.16 30.56
CA ASN A 142 -4.51 6.09 31.62
C ASN A 142 -4.07 5.19 32.77
N GLY A 143 -3.47 4.02 32.51
CA GLY A 143 -3.00 3.15 33.59
C GLY A 143 -1.77 3.67 34.34
N LEU A 144 -0.96 4.57 33.75
CA LEU A 144 0.05 5.32 34.49
C LEU A 144 -0.60 6.24 35.54
N SER A 145 -1.72 6.87 35.18
CA SER A 145 -2.45 7.73 36.11
C SER A 145 -3.09 6.92 37.25
N ASP A 146 -3.55 5.69 37.01
CA ASP A 146 -4.13 4.83 38.04
C ASP A 146 -3.13 4.46 39.16
N CYS A 147 -1.83 4.38 38.84
CA CYS A 147 -0.80 4.13 39.85
C CYS A 147 -0.61 5.28 40.86
N THR A 148 -1.09 6.50 40.55
CA THR A 148 -1.03 7.63 41.49
C THR A 148 -2.13 7.60 42.55
N TRP A 149 -3.26 6.93 42.29
CA TRP A 149 -4.44 6.95 43.15
C TRP A 149 -4.58 5.71 44.06
N ASN A 150 -3.78 4.66 43.82
CA ASN A 150 -3.99 3.38 44.48
C ASN A 150 -3.21 3.25 45.80
N TYR A 151 -3.90 3.41 46.94
CA TYR A 151 -3.35 3.34 48.30
C TYR A 151 -2.75 1.97 48.69
N TYR A 152 -3.04 0.90 47.94
CA TYR A 152 -2.75 -0.49 48.35
C TYR A 152 -1.39 -1.05 47.92
N LEU A 153 -0.75 -0.49 46.90
CA LEU A 153 0.59 -0.91 46.46
C LEU A 153 1.61 0.21 46.72
N PRO A 154 2.87 -0.10 47.07
CA PRO A 154 3.93 0.90 47.06
C PRO A 154 3.98 1.51 45.66
N PRO A 155 3.82 2.85 45.50
CA PRO A 155 3.67 3.50 44.20
C PRO A 155 4.73 3.04 43.20
N VAL A 156 5.98 2.91 43.68
CA VAL A 156 7.12 2.43 42.89
C VAL A 156 6.83 1.07 42.24
N LYS A 157 6.31 0.07 42.97
CA LYS A 157 6.03 -1.27 42.41
C LYS A 157 4.96 -1.22 41.32
N CYS A 158 3.94 -0.37 41.49
CA CYS A 158 2.92 -0.15 40.47
C CYS A 158 3.55 0.41 39.19
N TYR A 159 4.32 1.50 39.30
CA TYR A 159 5.03 2.11 38.18
C TYR A 159 5.99 1.15 37.48
N VAL A 160 6.79 0.38 38.24
CA VAL A 160 7.72 -0.60 37.65
C VAL A 160 6.97 -1.63 36.80
N SER A 161 5.92 -2.23 37.38
CA SER A 161 5.13 -3.26 36.71
C SER A 161 4.47 -2.70 35.45
N TYR A 162 4.02 -1.45 35.52
CA TYR A 162 3.37 -0.78 34.42
C TYR A 162 4.32 -0.46 33.28
N VAL A 163 5.47 0.17 33.59
CA VAL A 163 6.53 0.46 32.61
C VAL A 163 7.03 -0.84 31.96
N TYR A 164 7.19 -1.91 32.72
CA TYR A 164 7.60 -3.20 32.18
C TYR A 164 6.56 -3.77 31.21
N THR A 165 5.27 -3.72 31.57
CA THR A 165 4.17 -4.14 30.71
C THR A 165 4.14 -3.31 29.43
N ALA A 166 4.22 -1.99 29.54
CA ALA A 166 4.22 -1.08 28.40
C ALA A 166 5.42 -1.30 27.44
N ILE A 167 6.61 -1.59 27.97
CA ILE A 167 7.79 -1.93 27.15
C ILE A 167 7.60 -3.28 26.45
N SER A 168 7.06 -4.27 27.15
CA SER A 168 6.75 -5.58 26.59
C SER A 168 5.73 -5.46 25.45
N ASP A 169 4.65 -4.72 25.68
CA ASP A 169 3.59 -4.50 24.69
C ASP A 169 4.08 -3.68 23.50
N MET A 170 4.89 -2.64 23.74
CA MET A 170 5.56 -1.90 22.66
C MET A 170 6.50 -2.80 21.83
N SER A 171 7.17 -3.76 22.47
CA SER A 171 8.04 -4.70 21.77
C SER A 171 7.24 -5.67 20.88
N ARG A 172 6.10 -6.15 21.36
CA ARG A 172 5.15 -6.94 20.56
C ARG A 172 4.57 -6.12 19.41
N PHE A 173 4.19 -4.88 19.70
CA PHE A 173 3.69 -3.95 18.70
C PHE A 173 4.69 -3.70 17.57
N MET A 174 5.98 -3.47 17.90
CA MET A 174 7.05 -3.36 16.89
C MET A 174 7.18 -4.61 16.02
N TYR A 175 7.03 -5.79 16.61
CA TYR A 175 7.04 -7.05 15.88
C TYR A 175 5.84 -7.14 14.91
N ASP A 176 4.65 -6.72 15.35
CA ASP A 176 3.45 -6.68 14.51
C ASP A 176 3.61 -5.69 13.35
N VAL A 177 4.19 -4.50 13.60
CA VAL A 177 4.51 -3.51 12.54
C VAL A 177 5.41 -4.13 11.49
N LYS A 178 6.50 -4.77 11.92
CA LYS A 178 7.46 -5.39 11.01
C LYS A 178 6.80 -6.50 10.18
N THR A 179 5.94 -7.30 10.81
CA THR A 179 5.19 -8.36 10.14
C THR A 179 4.22 -7.79 9.11
N LEU A 180 3.53 -6.70 9.44
CA LEU A 180 2.66 -5.97 8.52
C LEU A 180 3.44 -5.41 7.34
N LEU A 181 4.54 -4.68 7.58
CA LEU A 181 5.39 -4.13 6.51
C LEU A 181 5.93 -5.22 5.58
N ASN A 182 6.35 -6.35 6.14
CA ASN A 182 6.79 -7.50 5.33
C ASN A 182 5.64 -8.06 4.48
N SER A 183 4.44 -8.16 5.05
CA SER A 183 3.25 -8.61 4.31
C SER A 183 2.88 -7.65 3.18
N ILE A 184 2.98 -6.33 3.42
CA ILE A 184 2.80 -5.30 2.39
C ILE A 184 3.83 -5.49 1.28
N SER A 185 5.10 -5.67 1.62
CA SER A 185 6.18 -5.84 0.63
C SER A 185 5.99 -7.09 -0.24
N ILE A 186 5.63 -8.23 0.37
CA ILE A 186 5.36 -9.48 -0.37
C ILE A 186 4.18 -9.29 -1.32
N ARG A 187 3.06 -8.74 -0.82
CA ARG A 187 1.87 -8.48 -1.64
C ARG A 187 2.14 -7.46 -2.74
N ALA A 188 2.94 -6.43 -2.46
CA ALA A 188 3.36 -5.45 -3.46
C ALA A 188 4.12 -6.11 -4.61
N SER A 189 5.04 -7.03 -4.30
CA SER A 189 5.75 -7.80 -5.32
C SER A 189 4.80 -8.69 -6.12
N ASP A 190 3.84 -9.33 -5.46
CA ASP A 190 2.88 -10.20 -6.12
C ASP A 190 1.95 -9.41 -7.06
N ILE A 191 1.42 -8.28 -6.60
CA ILE A 191 0.65 -7.31 -7.40
C ILE A 191 1.42 -6.90 -8.67
N LYS A 192 2.71 -6.56 -8.53
CA LYS A 192 3.56 -6.20 -9.69
C LYS A 192 3.65 -7.34 -10.71
N ASN A 193 3.80 -8.58 -10.23
CA ASN A 193 3.84 -9.76 -11.09
C ASN A 193 2.49 -10.04 -11.76
N GLN A 194 1.40 -9.90 -11.01
CA GLN A 194 0.03 -10.07 -11.50
C GLN A 194 -0.31 -9.06 -12.61
N ILE A 195 0.02 -7.78 -12.44
CA ILE A 195 -0.18 -6.76 -13.47
C ILE A 195 0.67 -7.06 -14.71
N SER A 196 1.95 -7.42 -14.51
CA SER A 196 2.86 -7.78 -15.61
C SER A 196 2.30 -8.93 -16.44
N TYR A 197 1.79 -9.97 -15.77
CA TYR A 197 1.11 -11.10 -16.41
C TYR A 197 -0.12 -10.63 -17.21
N CYS A 198 -1.00 -9.84 -16.59
CA CYS A 198 -2.21 -9.33 -17.23
C CYS A 198 -1.93 -8.40 -18.43
N LYS A 199 -0.79 -7.70 -18.46
CA LYS A 199 -0.41 -6.82 -19.56
C LYS A 199 0.09 -7.58 -20.78
N ASN A 200 0.86 -8.64 -20.59
CA ASN A 200 1.57 -9.31 -21.69
C ASN A 200 0.62 -10.04 -22.65
N GLY A 201 -0.47 -10.61 -22.16
CA GLY A 201 -1.48 -11.28 -22.98
C GLY A 201 -2.15 -10.33 -23.99
N PRO A 202 -2.89 -9.31 -23.53
CA PRO A 202 -3.51 -8.30 -24.39
C PRO A 202 -2.50 -7.62 -25.32
N LYS A 203 -1.29 -7.30 -24.86
CA LYS A 203 -0.23 -6.70 -25.69
C LYS A 203 0.08 -7.52 -26.94
N ASN A 204 0.30 -8.83 -26.77
CA ASN A 204 0.60 -9.71 -27.90
C ASN A 204 -0.63 -9.88 -28.82
N GLN A 205 -1.82 -9.97 -28.24
CA GLN A 205 -3.06 -10.08 -29.00
C GLN A 205 -3.33 -8.83 -29.84
N ILE A 206 -3.12 -7.61 -29.30
CA ILE A 206 -3.28 -6.35 -30.04
C ILE A 206 -2.37 -6.35 -31.26
N VAL A 207 -1.10 -6.70 -31.12
CA VAL A 207 -0.15 -6.68 -32.24
C VAL A 207 -0.60 -7.63 -33.36
N VAL A 208 -1.10 -8.81 -33.01
CA VAL A 208 -1.60 -9.78 -34.00
C VAL A 208 -2.90 -9.27 -34.65
N MET A 209 -3.87 -8.82 -33.85
CA MET A 209 -5.15 -8.32 -34.35
C MET A 209 -4.97 -7.08 -35.22
N ALA A 210 -4.14 -6.12 -34.81
CA ALA A 210 -3.88 -4.90 -35.56
C ALA A 210 -3.20 -5.17 -36.91
N LYS A 211 -2.25 -6.12 -36.96
CA LYS A 211 -1.67 -6.60 -38.23
C LYS A 211 -2.74 -7.22 -39.14
N ASN A 212 -3.64 -8.03 -38.58
CA ASN A 212 -4.73 -8.63 -39.34
C ASN A 212 -5.67 -7.56 -39.91
N VAL A 213 -5.99 -6.51 -39.15
CA VAL A 213 -6.83 -5.39 -39.63
C VAL A 213 -6.16 -4.68 -40.82
N ILE A 214 -4.86 -4.39 -40.73
CA ILE A 214 -4.12 -3.77 -41.84
C ILE A 214 -4.13 -4.69 -43.08
N ASN A 215 -3.88 -5.99 -42.91
CA ASN A 215 -3.93 -6.96 -44.00
C ASN A 215 -5.33 -7.03 -44.65
N ASN A 216 -6.39 -7.04 -43.84
CA ASN A 216 -7.77 -7.06 -44.32
C ASN A 216 -8.12 -5.78 -45.09
N ALA A 217 -7.65 -4.61 -44.64
CA ALA A 217 -7.86 -3.36 -45.37
C ALA A 217 -7.17 -3.38 -46.76
N HIS A 218 -5.98 -3.98 -46.85
CA HIS A 218 -5.30 -4.20 -48.14
C HIS A 218 -6.05 -5.18 -49.05
N LEU A 219 -6.63 -6.25 -48.50
CA LEU A 219 -7.45 -7.20 -49.26
C LEU A 219 -8.74 -6.54 -49.77
N CYS A 220 -9.42 -5.76 -48.92
CA CYS A 220 -10.58 -4.95 -49.31
C CYS A 220 -10.28 -4.06 -50.52
N LYS A 221 -9.14 -3.36 -50.51
CA LYS A 221 -8.68 -2.53 -51.65
C LYS A 221 -8.50 -3.33 -52.95
N ARG A 222 -8.03 -4.59 -52.86
CA ARG A 222 -7.81 -5.44 -54.04
C ARG A 222 -9.13 -5.93 -54.63
N LEU A 223 -10.12 -6.21 -53.79
CA LEU A 223 -11.44 -6.70 -54.19
C LEU A 223 -12.37 -5.59 -54.68
N SER A 224 -12.11 -4.33 -54.32
CA SER A 224 -12.88 -3.16 -54.77
C SER A 224 -12.46 -2.63 -56.14
N LYS A 225 -11.60 -3.36 -56.87
CA LYS A 225 -11.17 -3.05 -58.25
C LYS A 225 -11.84 -4.00 -59.22
#